data_AF-A0A212FIA9-F1
#
_entry.id   AF-A0A212FIA9-F1
#
_cell.length_a   1.000
_cell.length_b   1.000
_cell.length_c   1.000
_cell.angle_alpha   90.00
_cell.angle_beta   90.00
_cell.angle_gamma   90.00
#
_symmetry.space_group_name_H-M   'P 1'
#
loop_
_entity.id
_entity.type
_entity.pdbx_description
1 polymer ?
#
loop_
_entity_poly.entity_id
_entity_poly.type
_entity_poly.pdbx_seq_one_letter_code
_entity_poly.pdbx_strand_id
1 'polypeptide(L)'
;MSSWAENFTFAATWQLKQQVAFWKARAKALEYENGVLHDVIRRNQCVVKSNTCSDDDDESSSENNQSDHEDAQTDNGLVEDNEEEEDNFEVSEQFITFLTANAKYKEDAKRERERLKAQSEAENQENITEETQESAQENMERMRNLYGDKWQRISALEMSLLTNFIQESDQNKPSYWPNIPFNFNMS
;
A
#
# COMPACT_ATOMS: atom_id res chain seq x y z
N MET A 1 8.25 15.06 44.33
CA MET A 1 8.15 13.60 44.16
C MET A 1 6.89 13.37 43.32
N SER A 2 7.00 12.92 42.07
CA SER A 2 5.81 12.66 41.24
C SER A 2 4.93 11.61 41.90
N SER A 3 3.62 11.77 41.76
CA SER A 3 2.67 10.82 42.33
C SER A 3 2.78 9.47 41.62
N TRP A 4 2.58 8.37 42.34
CA TRP A 4 2.58 7.02 41.76
C TRP A 4 1.56 6.89 40.60
N ALA A 5 0.44 7.63 40.70
CA ALA A 5 -0.57 7.72 39.65
C ALA A 5 -0.04 8.36 38.36
N GLU A 6 0.75 9.43 38.44
CA GLU A 6 1.39 10.06 37.27
C GLU A 6 2.39 9.13 36.58
N ASN A 7 3.19 8.38 37.37
CA ASN A 7 4.13 7.43 36.81
C ASN A 7 3.42 6.26 36.11
N PHE A 8 2.31 5.80 36.67
CA PHE A 8 1.51 4.73 36.07
C PHE A 8 0.87 5.17 34.75
N THR A 9 0.28 6.38 34.71
CA THR A 9 -0.32 6.91 33.47
C THR A 9 0.73 7.18 32.40
N PHE A 10 1.91 7.66 32.80
CA PHE A 10 3.05 7.83 31.88
C PHE A 10 3.52 6.50 31.30
N ALA A 11 3.66 5.45 32.11
CA ALA A 11 4.06 4.13 31.62
C ALA A 11 3.00 3.51 30.68
N ALA A 12 1.71 3.65 31.03
CA ALA A 12 0.61 3.16 30.21
C ALA A 12 0.54 3.86 28.84
N THR A 13 0.69 5.18 28.81
CA THR A 13 0.70 5.96 27.56
C THR A 13 1.93 5.64 26.72
N TRP A 14 3.09 5.47 27.35
CA TRP A 14 4.31 5.03 26.66
C TRP A 14 4.12 3.65 26.02
N GLN A 15 3.58 2.67 26.76
CA GLN A 15 3.32 1.34 26.24
C GLN A 15 2.33 1.35 25.07
N LEU A 16 1.25 2.13 25.17
CA LEU A 16 0.28 2.27 24.09
C LEU A 16 0.94 2.87 22.84
N LYS A 17 1.75 3.93 23.01
CA LYS A 17 2.49 4.56 21.91
C LYS A 17 3.42 3.57 21.22
N GLN A 18 4.11 2.73 21.98
CA GLN A 18 5.00 1.70 21.45
C GLN A 18 4.23 0.61 20.69
N GLN A 19 3.10 0.15 21.22
CA GLN A 19 2.27 -0.83 20.52
C GLN A 19 1.76 -0.27 19.18
N VAL A 20 1.27 0.96 19.17
CA VAL A 20 0.80 1.61 17.94
C VAL A 20 1.96 1.77 16.95
N ALA A 21 3.14 2.21 17.39
CA ALA A 21 4.32 2.33 16.53
C ALA A 21 4.74 0.97 15.94
N PHE A 22 4.74 -0.08 16.76
CA PHE A 22 5.05 -1.45 16.33
C PHE A 22 4.09 -1.93 15.24
N TRP A 23 2.78 -1.80 15.45
CA TRP A 23 1.79 -2.24 14.47
C TRP A 23 1.82 -1.42 13.18
N LYS A 24 2.07 -0.11 13.27
CA LYS A 24 2.27 0.75 12.10
C LYS A 24 3.49 0.33 11.28
N ALA A 25 4.63 0.12 11.95
CA ALA A 25 5.85 -0.34 11.28
C ALA A 25 5.64 -1.71 10.62
N ARG A 26 4.96 -2.63 11.31
CA ARG A 26 4.65 -3.96 10.79
C ARG A 26 3.73 -3.90 9.57
N ALA A 27 2.69 -3.07 9.60
CA ALA A 27 1.78 -2.89 8.47
C ALA A 27 2.53 -2.35 7.23
N LYS A 28 3.36 -1.31 7.42
CA LYS A 28 4.17 -0.72 6.34
C LYS A 28 5.18 -1.70 5.75
N ALA A 29 5.81 -2.53 6.58
CA ALA A 29 6.72 -3.58 6.13
C ALA A 29 5.99 -4.64 5.29
N LEU A 30 4.81 -5.09 5.73
CA LEU A 30 4.00 -6.07 5.00
C LEU A 30 3.49 -5.53 3.66
N GLU A 31 3.12 -4.24 3.62
CA GLU A 31 2.72 -3.58 2.37
C GLU A 31 3.87 -3.56 1.35
N TYR A 32 5.07 -3.21 1.79
CA TYR A 32 6.26 -3.23 0.95
C TYR A 32 6.58 -4.64 0.45
N GLU A 33 6.58 -5.65 1.33
CA GLU A 33 6.82 -7.05 0.98
C GLU A 33 5.80 -7.53 -0.06
N ASN A 34 4.52 -7.20 0.13
CA ASN A 34 3.46 -7.56 -0.79
C ASN A 34 3.66 -6.93 -2.18
N GLY A 35 4.07 -5.66 -2.24
CA GLY A 35 4.45 -4.99 -3.49
C GLY A 35 5.60 -5.70 -4.21
N VAL A 36 6.67 -6.04 -3.49
CA VAL A 36 7.82 -6.79 -4.04
C VAL A 36 7.39 -8.17 -4.55
N LEU A 37 6.54 -8.89 -3.81
CA LEU A 37 6.01 -10.19 -4.23
C LEU A 37 5.19 -10.07 -5.52
N HIS A 38 4.31 -9.08 -5.61
CA HIS A 38 3.56 -8.81 -6.83
C HIS A 38 4.49 -8.47 -8.01
N ASP A 39 5.56 -7.70 -7.80
CA ASP A 39 6.54 -7.38 -8.83
C ASP A 39 7.31 -8.62 -9.32
N VAL A 40 7.73 -9.49 -8.39
CA VAL A 40 8.39 -10.75 -8.71
C VAL A 40 7.45 -11.66 -9.51
N ILE A 41 6.19 -11.78 -9.08
CA ILE A 41 5.18 -12.59 -9.78
C ILE A 41 4.94 -12.03 -11.19
N ARG A 42 4.76 -10.72 -11.35
CA ARG A 42 4.58 -10.08 -12.67
C ARG A 42 5.78 -10.34 -13.57
N ARG A 43 7.00 -10.17 -13.06
CA ARG A 43 8.24 -10.41 -13.82
C ARG A 43 8.32 -11.88 -14.27
N ASN A 44 8.07 -12.82 -13.38
CA ASN A 44 8.14 -14.25 -13.70
C ASN A 44 7.02 -14.70 -14.65
N GLN A 45 5.79 -14.17 -14.52
CA GLN A 45 4.70 -14.45 -15.46
C GLN A 45 4.96 -13.86 -16.85
N CYS A 46 5.58 -12.69 -16.96
CA CYS A 46 6.03 -12.15 -18.25
C CYS A 46 7.10 -13.03 -18.90
N VAL A 47 8.02 -13.61 -18.12
CA VAL A 47 9.04 -14.56 -18.63
C VAL A 47 8.40 -15.86 -19.15
N VAL A 48 7.35 -16.35 -18.49
CA VAL A 48 6.60 -17.53 -18.95
C VAL A 48 5.85 -17.24 -20.25
N LYS A 49 5.28 -16.04 -20.41
CA LYS A 49 4.59 -15.62 -21.65
C LYS A 49 5.56 -15.39 -22.82
N SER A 50 6.76 -14.88 -22.56
CA SER A 50 7.77 -14.67 -23.62
C SER A 50 8.40 -15.96 -24.17
N ASN A 51 8.14 -17.11 -23.54
CA ASN A 51 8.64 -18.40 -24.02
C ASN A 51 7.62 -19.16 -24.89
N THR A 52 6.45 -18.57 -25.15
CA THR A 52 5.38 -19.13 -26.00
C THR A 52 4.78 -18.04 -26.90
N CYS A 53 5.57 -17.43 -27.76
CA CYS A 53 5.05 -16.77 -28.97
C CYS A 53 6.19 -16.53 -29.97
N SER A 54 6.44 -17.55 -30.79
CA SER A 54 7.01 -17.35 -32.12
C SER A 54 5.88 -16.95 -33.08
N ASP A 55 6.19 -15.94 -33.90
CA ASP A 55 5.63 -15.59 -35.20
C ASP A 55 4.10 -15.39 -35.34
N ASP A 56 3.68 -14.14 -35.52
CA ASP A 56 3.19 -13.67 -36.83
C ASP A 56 2.96 -12.14 -36.81
N ASP A 57 3.30 -11.52 -37.95
CA ASP A 57 3.20 -10.11 -38.31
C ASP A 57 1.77 -9.51 -38.17
N ASP A 58 1.64 -8.21 -37.90
CA ASP A 58 1.16 -7.22 -38.89
C ASP A 58 0.88 -5.85 -38.22
N GLU A 59 1.17 -4.81 -38.98
CA GLU A 59 1.13 -3.38 -38.65
C GLU A 59 -0.25 -2.80 -38.99
N SER A 60 -0.87 -1.98 -38.11
CA SER A 60 -1.57 -0.73 -38.49
C SER A 60 -2.37 -0.13 -37.33
N SER A 61 -2.18 1.18 -37.18
CA SER A 61 -3.05 2.15 -36.52
C SER A 61 -4.55 1.94 -36.77
N SER A 62 -5.38 2.14 -35.76
CA SER A 62 -6.52 3.08 -35.82
C SER A 62 -7.16 3.23 -34.45
N GLU A 63 -7.28 4.48 -34.00
CA GLU A 63 -8.28 4.91 -33.04
C GLU A 63 -9.67 4.52 -33.57
N ASN A 64 -10.51 3.87 -32.76
CA ASN A 64 -11.93 4.18 -32.74
C ASN A 64 -12.66 3.64 -31.50
N ASN A 65 -13.71 4.37 -31.16
CA ASN A 65 -14.60 4.24 -30.02
C ASN A 65 -15.46 2.95 -30.01
N GLN A 66 -16.03 2.74 -28.82
CA GLN A 66 -17.37 2.19 -28.53
C GLN A 66 -17.51 0.75 -28.00
N SER A 67 -18.39 0.74 -26.98
CA SER A 67 -19.24 -0.32 -26.43
C SER A 67 -18.57 -1.38 -25.54
N ASP A 68 -18.57 -1.08 -24.24
CA ASP A 68 -18.69 -2.08 -23.18
C ASP A 68 -20.01 -2.85 -23.40
N HIS A 69 -19.90 -4.05 -23.99
CA HIS A 69 -20.95 -5.05 -23.96
C HIS A 69 -20.58 -6.08 -22.89
N GLU A 70 -21.45 -6.18 -21.91
CA GLU A 70 -21.41 -7.15 -20.81
C GLU A 70 -21.53 -8.57 -21.40
N ASP A 71 -20.60 -9.47 -21.05
CA ASP A 71 -20.70 -10.88 -21.40
C ASP A 71 -20.73 -11.71 -20.11
N ALA A 72 -21.96 -12.04 -19.71
CA ALA A 72 -22.27 -13.04 -18.71
C ALA A 72 -22.26 -14.40 -19.40
N GLN A 73 -21.12 -15.09 -19.30
CA GLN A 73 -20.99 -16.45 -19.77
C GLN A 73 -21.61 -17.41 -18.75
N THR A 74 -22.82 -17.91 -19.01
CA THR A 74 -23.28 -19.17 -18.42
C THR A 74 -24.10 -19.94 -19.44
N ASP A 75 -23.37 -20.81 -20.12
CA ASP A 75 -23.71 -22.13 -20.66
C ASP A 75 -25.20 -22.52 -20.72
N ASN A 76 -25.65 -22.77 -21.95
CA ASN A 76 -27.01 -23.11 -22.31
C ASN A 76 -27.04 -24.59 -22.73
N GLY A 77 -27.76 -25.46 -22.01
CA GLY A 77 -27.93 -26.83 -22.47
C GLY A 77 -28.63 -27.82 -21.54
N LEU A 78 -29.94 -27.70 -21.36
CA LEU A 78 -30.89 -28.82 -21.55
C LEU A 78 -32.33 -28.29 -21.53
N VAL A 79 -33.04 -28.54 -22.63
CA VAL A 79 -34.47 -28.28 -22.79
C VAL A 79 -35.21 -29.44 -22.12
N GLU A 80 -36.03 -29.17 -21.11
CA GLU A 80 -37.15 -30.04 -20.77
C GLU A 80 -38.39 -29.16 -20.51
N ASP A 81 -39.39 -29.46 -21.33
CA ASP A 81 -40.72 -28.88 -21.45
C ASP A 81 -41.41 -28.85 -20.09
N ASN A 82 -41.79 -27.66 -19.61
CA ASN A 82 -42.81 -27.57 -18.57
C ASN A 82 -43.65 -26.32 -18.76
N GLU A 83 -44.94 -26.59 -18.84
CA GLU A 83 -46.03 -25.71 -19.21
C GLU A 83 -46.13 -24.48 -18.28
N GLU A 84 -46.65 -23.41 -18.86
CA GLU A 84 -47.05 -22.14 -18.27
C GLU A 84 -47.61 -22.27 -16.84
N GLU A 85 -46.83 -21.87 -15.85
CA GLU A 85 -47.37 -21.14 -14.70
C GLU A 85 -46.64 -19.79 -14.66
N GLU A 86 -47.35 -18.72 -15.03
CA GLU A 86 -47.03 -17.36 -14.62
C GLU A 86 -47.03 -17.34 -13.08
N ASP A 87 -45.91 -17.76 -12.49
CA ASP A 87 -45.67 -17.62 -11.07
C ASP A 87 -45.54 -16.13 -10.80
N ASN A 88 -46.66 -15.51 -10.45
CA ASN A 88 -46.74 -14.14 -9.96
C ASN A 88 -45.87 -14.07 -8.71
N PHE A 89 -44.58 -13.79 -8.89
CA PHE A 89 -43.64 -13.54 -7.82
C PHE A 89 -44.02 -12.22 -7.16
N GLU A 90 -44.93 -12.30 -6.18
CA GLU A 90 -45.33 -11.18 -5.36
C GLU A 90 -44.16 -10.80 -4.44
N VAL A 91 -43.28 -9.94 -4.96
CA VAL A 91 -42.25 -9.29 -4.17
C VAL A 91 -42.95 -8.45 -3.11
N SER A 92 -42.87 -8.86 -1.84
CA SER A 92 -43.46 -8.08 -0.76
C SER A 92 -42.93 -6.64 -0.80
N GLU A 93 -43.79 -5.65 -0.54
CA GLU A 93 -43.39 -4.23 -0.50
C GLU A 93 -42.23 -3.99 0.50
N GLN A 94 -42.16 -4.83 1.53
CA GLN A 94 -41.08 -4.85 2.53
C GLN A 94 -39.73 -5.27 1.91
N PHE A 95 -39.74 -6.16 0.92
CA PHE A 95 -38.53 -6.57 0.21
C PHE A 95 -38.05 -5.49 -0.77
N ILE A 96 -38.98 -4.81 -1.47
CA ILE A 96 -38.65 -3.68 -2.36
C ILE A 96 -38.01 -2.53 -1.56
N THR A 97 -38.60 -2.19 -0.41
CA THR A 97 -38.05 -1.17 0.50
C THR A 97 -36.68 -1.58 1.05
N PHE A 98 -36.48 -2.86 1.39
CA PHE A 98 -35.17 -3.38 1.81
C PHE A 98 -34.10 -3.28 0.70
N LEU A 99 -34.44 -3.65 -0.54
CA LEU A 99 -33.51 -3.52 -1.68
C LEU A 99 -33.15 -2.07 -1.96
N THR A 100 -34.13 -1.17 -1.88
CA THR A 100 -33.92 0.27 -2.06
C THR A 100 -33.00 0.84 -0.97
N ALA A 101 -33.21 0.42 0.29
CA ALA A 101 -32.35 0.80 1.41
C ALA A 101 -30.91 0.25 1.24
N ASN A 102 -30.75 -1.01 0.84
CA ASN A 102 -29.43 -1.60 0.57
C ASN A 102 -28.68 -0.90 -0.56
N ALA A 103 -29.38 -0.55 -1.64
CA ALA A 103 -28.78 0.21 -2.74
C ALA A 103 -28.24 1.55 -2.25
N LYS A 104 -28.99 2.26 -1.39
CA LYS A 104 -28.56 3.51 -0.76
C LYS A 104 -27.35 3.33 0.15
N TYR A 105 -27.31 2.29 0.99
CA TYR A 105 -26.15 2.02 1.85
C TYR A 105 -24.88 1.70 1.05
N LYS A 106 -25.03 0.99 -0.07
CA LYS A 106 -23.91 0.68 -0.98
C LYS A 106 -23.34 1.94 -1.62
N GLU A 107 -24.21 2.87 -2.00
CA GLU A 107 -23.80 4.19 -2.54
C GLU A 107 -23.13 5.05 -1.46
N ASP A 108 -23.71 5.14 -0.26
CA ASP A 108 -23.15 5.91 0.86
C ASP A 108 -21.79 5.36 1.29
N ALA A 109 -21.62 4.03 1.34
CA ALA A 109 -20.33 3.40 1.62
C ALA A 109 -19.28 3.68 0.54
N LYS A 110 -19.67 3.72 -0.74
CA LYS A 110 -18.77 4.10 -1.84
C LYS A 110 -18.34 5.56 -1.72
N ARG A 111 -19.28 6.45 -1.40
CA ARG A 111 -19.03 7.90 -1.24
C ARG A 111 -18.08 8.19 -0.08
N GLU A 112 -18.26 7.52 1.07
CA GLU A 112 -17.36 7.70 2.21
C GLU A 112 -15.96 7.14 1.93
N ARG A 113 -15.86 6.02 1.20
CA ARG A 113 -14.57 5.47 0.77
C ARG A 113 -13.82 6.42 -0.18
N GLU A 114 -14.53 7.05 -1.10
CA GLU A 114 -13.95 8.06 -2.00
C GLU A 114 -13.53 9.32 -1.24
N ARG A 115 -14.33 9.78 -0.27
CA ARG A 115 -13.97 10.90 0.61
C ARG A 115 -12.69 10.63 1.41
N LEU A 116 -12.60 9.44 2.02
CA LEU A 116 -11.42 9.04 2.79
C LEU A 116 -10.18 8.86 1.91
N LYS A 117 -10.34 8.34 0.69
CA LYS A 117 -9.24 8.23 -0.28
C LYS A 117 -8.74 9.60 -0.75
N ALA A 118 -9.64 10.53 -1.02
CA ALA A 118 -9.27 11.90 -1.39
C ALA A 118 -8.57 12.64 -0.23
N GLN A 119 -9.02 12.41 1.00
CA GLN A 119 -8.37 12.97 2.19
C GLN A 119 -6.96 12.39 2.42
N SER A 120 -6.79 11.07 2.28
CA SER A 120 -5.47 10.44 2.44
C SER A 120 -4.51 10.79 1.31
N GLU A 121 -5.01 11.00 0.09
CA GLU A 121 -4.21 11.46 -1.05
C GLU A 121 -3.75 12.91 -0.87
N ALA A 122 -4.61 13.79 -0.32
CA ALA A 122 -4.24 15.16 0.06
C ALA A 122 -3.22 15.19 1.22
N GLU A 123 -3.43 14.40 2.28
CA GLU A 123 -2.47 14.29 3.40
C GLU A 123 -1.13 13.69 2.95
N ASN A 124 -1.13 12.74 2.00
CA ASN A 124 0.10 12.21 1.42
C ASN A 124 0.79 13.23 0.52
N GLN A 125 0.06 14.04 -0.24
CA GLN A 125 0.65 15.14 -1.02
C GLN A 125 1.32 16.18 -0.11
N GLU A 126 0.69 16.54 1.02
CA GLU A 126 1.30 17.42 2.03
C GLU A 126 2.54 16.79 2.69
N ASN A 127 2.51 15.50 3.02
CA ASN A 127 3.66 14.79 3.61
C ASN A 127 4.82 14.62 2.63
N ILE A 128 4.55 14.37 1.35
CA ILE A 128 5.58 14.28 0.29
C ILE A 128 6.26 15.64 0.09
N THR A 129 5.56 16.76 0.33
CA THR A 129 6.19 18.09 0.37
C THR A 129 6.94 18.40 1.68
N GLU A 130 6.69 17.72 2.80
CA GLU A 130 7.47 17.94 4.04
C GLU A 130 8.84 17.24 4.03
N GLU A 131 9.03 16.19 3.23
CA GLU A 131 10.37 15.70 2.85
C GLU A 131 10.98 16.56 1.71
N THR A 132 10.74 17.87 1.73
CA THR A 132 11.51 18.82 0.93
C THR A 132 12.97 18.63 1.30
N GLN A 133 13.81 18.37 0.31
CA GLN A 133 15.27 18.38 0.46
C GLN A 133 15.67 19.66 1.19
N GLU A 134 15.97 19.56 2.49
CA GLU A 134 16.44 20.71 3.28
C GLU A 134 17.56 21.34 2.47
N SER A 135 17.41 22.64 2.17
CA SER A 135 18.44 23.31 1.41
C SER A 135 19.76 23.22 2.19
N ALA A 136 20.89 23.16 1.49
CA ALA A 136 22.20 23.07 2.17
C ALA A 136 22.37 24.19 3.21
N GLN A 137 21.74 25.35 2.99
CA GLN A 137 21.71 26.47 3.91
C GLN A 137 20.84 26.22 5.15
N GLU A 138 19.63 25.70 4.98
CA GLU A 138 18.74 25.33 6.11
C GLU A 138 19.39 24.29 7.01
N ASN A 139 20.03 23.28 6.42
CA ASN A 139 20.73 22.25 7.19
C ASN A 139 21.92 22.85 7.97
N MET A 140 22.70 23.76 7.36
CA MET A 140 23.78 24.47 8.07
C MET A 140 23.26 25.34 9.22
N GLU A 141 22.17 26.07 9.01
CA GLU A 141 21.55 26.92 10.04
C GLU A 141 21.03 26.04 11.20
N ARG A 142 20.40 24.91 10.89
CA ARG A 142 19.96 23.92 11.89
C ARG A 142 21.14 23.41 12.71
N MET A 143 22.23 23.01 12.05
CA MET A 143 23.45 22.55 12.72
C MET A 143 24.05 23.64 13.62
N ARG A 144 24.06 24.89 13.16
CA ARG A 144 24.52 26.05 13.92
C ARG A 144 23.67 26.30 15.16
N ASN A 145 22.34 26.18 15.03
CA ASN A 145 21.41 26.32 16.15
C ASN A 145 21.56 25.20 17.17
N LEU A 146 21.83 23.97 16.73
CA LEU A 146 21.94 22.79 17.61
C LEU A 146 23.28 22.73 18.36
N TYR A 147 24.37 23.05 17.66
CA TYR A 147 25.74 22.82 18.14
C TYR A 147 26.53 24.11 18.45
N GLY A 148 25.96 25.28 18.17
CA GLY A 148 26.59 26.58 18.38
C GLY A 148 27.90 26.70 17.61
N ASP A 149 28.91 27.36 18.18
CA ASP A 149 30.19 27.62 17.53
C ASP A 149 30.97 26.37 17.10
N LYS A 150 30.64 25.20 17.66
CA LYS A 150 31.32 23.92 17.36
C LYS A 150 30.64 23.11 16.26
N TRP A 151 29.60 23.66 15.61
CA TRP A 151 28.81 22.95 14.61
C TRP A 151 29.65 22.37 13.47
N GLN A 152 30.66 23.11 12.99
CA GLN A 152 31.53 22.66 11.90
C GLN A 152 32.32 21.41 12.29
N ARG A 153 32.85 21.39 13.53
CA ARG A 153 33.62 20.25 14.04
C ARG A 153 32.74 19.01 14.20
N ILE A 154 31.53 19.18 14.74
CA ILE A 154 30.60 18.07 14.95
C ILE A 154 30.11 17.53 13.61
N SER A 155 29.71 18.41 12.69
CA SER A 155 29.30 18.02 11.33
C SER A 155 30.42 17.29 10.57
N ALA A 156 31.67 17.74 10.69
CA ALA A 156 32.81 17.04 10.09
C ALA A 156 33.03 15.64 10.69
N LEU A 157 32.86 15.48 12.01
CA LEU A 157 32.97 14.18 12.67
C LEU A 157 31.83 13.24 12.26
N GLU A 158 30.59 13.73 12.22
CA GLU A 158 29.44 12.97 11.74
C GLU A 158 29.67 12.49 10.30
N MET A 159 30.12 13.39 9.42
CA MET A 159 30.42 13.05 8.03
C MET A 159 31.55 12.03 7.92
N SER A 160 32.60 12.15 8.74
CA SER A 160 33.71 11.18 8.77
C SER A 160 33.23 9.80 9.21
N LEU A 161 32.37 9.72 10.23
CA LEU A 161 31.81 8.45 10.72
C LEU A 161 30.89 7.82 9.68
N LEU A 162 30.00 8.60 9.07
CA LEU A 162 29.11 8.14 8.01
C LEU A 162 29.90 7.64 6.80
N THR A 163 30.91 8.37 6.36
CA THR A 163 31.77 7.98 5.24
C THR A 163 32.50 6.68 5.55
N ASN A 164 33.07 6.55 6.75
CA ASN A 164 33.74 5.31 7.17
C ASN A 164 32.76 4.13 7.25
N PHE A 165 31.56 4.34 7.80
CA PHE A 165 30.53 3.33 7.84
C PHE A 165 30.12 2.87 6.43
N ILE A 166 29.89 3.80 5.50
CA ILE A 166 29.55 3.49 4.11
C ILE A 166 30.68 2.68 3.48
N GLN A 167 31.92 3.13 3.60
CA GLN A 167 33.09 2.43 3.07
C GLN A 167 33.20 0.99 3.60
N GLU A 168 33.07 0.79 4.91
CA GLU A 168 33.11 -0.52 5.52
C GLU A 168 31.91 -1.38 5.11
N SER A 169 30.73 -0.78 4.95
CA SER A 169 29.54 -1.50 4.46
C SER A 169 29.68 -1.94 3.01
N ASP A 170 30.24 -1.10 2.13
CA ASP A 170 30.46 -1.39 0.72
C ASP A 170 31.58 -2.43 0.53
N GLN A 171 32.62 -2.36 1.37
CA GLN A 171 33.74 -3.30 1.35
C GLN A 171 33.30 -4.68 1.83
N ASN A 172 32.61 -4.74 2.97
CA ASN A 172 32.24 -6.00 3.59
C ASN A 172 30.95 -6.61 3.00
N LYS A 173 30.17 -5.82 2.23
CA LYS A 173 28.83 -6.16 1.71
C LYS A 173 28.07 -7.06 2.66
N PRO A 174 27.94 -6.66 3.94
CA PRO A 174 27.48 -7.56 4.96
C PRO A 174 26.05 -7.96 4.60
N SER A 175 25.85 -9.26 4.34
CA SER A 175 24.56 -9.82 3.94
C SER A 175 23.65 -9.86 5.15
N TYR A 176 23.17 -8.70 5.60
CA TYR A 176 22.24 -8.60 6.70
C TYR A 176 21.01 -7.81 6.29
N TRP A 177 19.96 -8.60 6.07
CA TRP A 177 18.55 -8.32 6.25
C TRP A 177 17.68 -8.21 4.96
N PRO A 178 16.57 -8.98 4.88
CA PRO A 178 16.12 -9.98 5.85
C PRO A 178 16.89 -11.30 5.72
N ASN A 179 17.61 -11.69 6.78
CA ASN A 179 17.97 -13.08 7.02
C ASN A 179 16.74 -13.80 7.59
N ILE A 180 15.64 -13.79 6.83
CA ILE A 180 14.53 -14.69 7.05
C ILE A 180 14.80 -15.87 6.12
N PRO A 181 15.08 -17.07 6.63
CA PRO A 181 15.19 -18.24 5.79
C PRO A 181 13.81 -18.49 5.16
N PHE A 182 13.64 -18.11 3.89
CA PHE A 182 12.50 -18.56 3.11
C PHE A 182 12.69 -20.06 2.85
N ASN A 183 12.06 -20.88 3.69
CA ASN A 183 11.98 -22.31 3.47
C ASN A 183 11.03 -22.55 2.29
N PHE A 184 11.58 -22.67 1.07
CA PHE A 184 10.80 -23.05 -0.12
C PHE A 184 10.50 -24.55 -0.21
N ASN A 185 10.83 -25.34 0.81
CA ASN A 185 10.47 -26.76 0.87
C ASN A 185 9.06 -26.92 1.46
N MET A 186 8.02 -26.68 0.67
CA MET A 186 6.76 -27.38 0.84
C MET A 186 6.74 -28.54 -0.16
N SER A 187 6.76 -29.77 0.36
CA SER A 187 6.44 -30.98 -0.42
C SER A 187 4.94 -31.15 -0.54
#